data_AF-A0A210PQ82-F1
#
_entry.id   AF-A0A210PQ82-F1
#
_cell.length_a   1.000
_cell.length_b   1.000
_cell.length_c   1.000
_cell.angle_alpha   90.00
_cell.angle_beta   90.00
_cell.angle_gamma   90.00
#
_symmetry.space_group_name_H-M   'P 1'
#
loop_
_entity.id
_entity.type
_entity.pdbx_description
1 polymer ?
#
loop_
_entity_poly.entity_id
_entity_poly.type
_entity_poly.pdbx_seq_one_letter_code
_entity_poly.pdbx_strand_id
1 'polypeptide(L)'
;MDQLDSSWDLGNADLIQQIADLDWLHNDKTDFLKEVTTLRVGYELYQRLSGERELAAMRAETIANIAKFVKGNPKATKQELQKEVAKQIWLFSQKVEKM
;
A
#
# COMPACT_ATOMS: atom_id res chain seq x y z
N MET A 1 2.48 -17.66 1.29
CA MET A 1 2.84 -16.51 0.45
C MET A 1 1.50 -15.91 0.11
N ASP A 2 0.84 -15.37 1.12
CA ASP A 2 -0.48 -14.76 0.94
C ASP A 2 -0.24 -13.28 0.86
N GLN A 3 -0.40 -12.80 -0.36
CA GLN A 3 -0.31 -11.41 -0.76
C GLN A 3 -1.35 -10.66 0.07
N LEU A 4 -0.86 -9.95 1.09
CA LEU A 4 -1.65 -9.01 1.86
C LEU A 4 -2.08 -7.88 0.92
N ASP A 5 -3.35 -7.93 0.56
CA ASP A 5 -4.25 -6.79 0.63
C ASP A 5 -3.77 -5.48 -0.02
N SER A 6 -3.51 -5.54 -1.33
CA SER A 6 -3.53 -4.36 -2.22
C SER A 6 -4.73 -4.40 -3.16
N SER A 7 -5.78 -5.15 -2.79
CA SER A 7 -6.97 -5.36 -3.62
C SER A 7 -8.10 -4.36 -3.32
N TRP A 8 -7.99 -3.59 -2.23
CA TRP A 8 -9.05 -2.66 -1.80
C TRP A 8 -9.09 -1.32 -2.53
N ASP A 9 -8.06 -0.94 -3.28
CA ASP A 9 -7.99 0.41 -3.87
C ASP A 9 -8.13 0.45 -5.40
N LEU A 10 -8.04 -0.72 -6.06
CA LEU A 10 -8.27 -0.80 -7.51
C LEU A 10 -9.77 -0.96 -7.84
N GLY A 11 -10.52 -1.72 -7.03
CA GLY A 11 -11.93 -1.99 -7.29
C GLY A 11 -12.82 -0.75 -7.26
N ASN A 12 -12.54 0.20 -6.35
CA ASN A 12 -13.33 1.43 -6.25
C ASN A 12 -12.95 2.45 -7.33
N ALA A 13 -11.67 2.60 -7.64
CA ALA A 13 -11.20 3.53 -8.67
C ALA A 13 -11.58 3.06 -10.08
N ASP A 14 -11.46 1.75 -10.38
CA ASP A 14 -11.93 1.20 -11.66
C ASP A 14 -13.44 1.29 -11.82
N LEU A 15 -14.20 1.12 -10.73
CA LEU A 15 -15.65 1.26 -10.78
C LEU A 15 -16.06 2.71 -11.04
N ILE A 16 -15.40 3.69 -10.39
CA ILE A 16 -15.65 5.12 -10.64
C ILE A 16 -15.28 5.49 -12.08
N GLN A 17 -14.17 4.95 -12.60
CA GLN A 17 -13.78 5.11 -14.01
C GLN A 17 -14.84 4.54 -14.96
N GLN A 18 -15.33 3.33 -14.71
CA GLN A 18 -16.38 2.69 -15.52
C GLN A 18 -17.70 3.47 -15.48
N ILE A 19 -18.09 4.02 -14.32
CA ILE A 19 -19.26 4.90 -14.21
C ILE A 19 -19.05 6.18 -15.02
N ALA A 20 -17.87 6.76 -14.97
CA ALA A 20 -17.55 7.98 -15.71
C ALA A 20 -17.54 7.76 -17.23
N ASP A 21 -16.96 6.65 -17.68
CA ASP A 21 -16.96 6.25 -19.10
C ASP A 21 -18.39 5.97 -19.60
N LEU A 22 -19.22 5.35 -18.76
CA LEU A 22 -20.63 5.08 -19.07
C LEU A 22 -21.46 6.37 -19.15
N ASP A 23 -21.23 7.34 -18.26
CA ASP A 23 -21.90 8.64 -18.29
C ASP A 23 -21.47 9.49 -19.48
N TRP A 24 -20.18 9.43 -19.86
CA TRP A 24 -19.71 10.06 -21.10
C TRP A 24 -20.37 9.45 -22.34
N LEU A 25 -20.42 8.12 -22.43
CA LEU A 25 -21.06 7.43 -23.55
C LEU A 25 -22.56 7.75 -23.69
N HIS A 26 -23.25 7.98 -22.56
CA HIS A 26 -24.69 8.27 -22.55
C HIS A 26 -25.04 9.75 -22.65
N ASN A 27 -24.24 10.65 -22.07
CA ASN A 27 -24.61 12.05 -21.85
C ASN A 27 -23.58 13.07 -22.35
N ASP A 28 -22.48 12.62 -22.98
CA ASP A 28 -21.35 13.44 -23.46
C ASP A 28 -20.75 14.37 -22.38
N LYS A 29 -20.88 13.97 -21.11
CA LYS A 29 -20.42 14.74 -19.96
C LYS A 29 -18.94 14.51 -19.68
N THR A 30 -18.10 15.14 -20.49
CA THR A 30 -16.63 15.10 -20.34
C THR A 30 -16.13 15.70 -19.03
N ASP A 31 -16.93 16.55 -18.37
CA ASP A 31 -16.52 17.24 -17.14
C ASP A 31 -16.35 16.29 -15.95
N PHE A 32 -17.23 15.29 -15.82
CA PHE A 32 -17.14 14.30 -14.74
C PHE A 32 -15.90 13.41 -14.90
N LEU A 33 -15.62 12.95 -16.13
CA LEU A 33 -14.39 12.22 -16.46
C LEU A 33 -13.14 13.04 -16.12
N LYS A 34 -13.14 14.33 -16.47
CA LYS A 34 -12.02 15.23 -16.20
C LYS A 34 -11.79 15.42 -14.71
N GLU A 35 -12.85 15.56 -13.93
CA GLU A 35 -12.78 15.71 -12.47
C GLU A 35 -12.24 14.44 -11.78
N VAL A 36 -12.81 13.27 -12.11
CA VAL A 36 -12.34 11.97 -11.61
C VAL A 36 -10.86 11.74 -11.96
N THR A 37 -10.48 12.01 -13.21
CA THR A 37 -9.10 11.84 -13.68
C THR A 37 -8.15 12.80 -12.94
N THR A 38 -8.56 14.05 -12.72
CA THR A 38 -7.77 15.05 -11.99
C THR A 38 -7.54 14.62 -10.54
N LEU A 39 -8.58 14.16 -9.86
CA LEU A 39 -8.46 13.64 -8.48
C LEU A 39 -7.52 12.43 -8.42
N ARG A 40 -7.66 11.48 -9.35
CA ARG A 40 -6.83 10.27 -9.40
C ARG A 40 -5.35 10.60 -9.63
N VAL A 41 -5.05 11.49 -10.58
CA VAL A 41 -3.68 11.94 -10.84
C VAL A 41 -3.12 12.72 -9.66
N GLY A 42 -3.92 13.61 -9.05
CA GLY A 42 -3.53 14.35 -7.85
C GLY A 42 -3.20 13.44 -6.68
N TYR A 43 -4.01 12.40 -6.45
CA TYR A 43 -3.78 11.40 -5.42
C TYR A 43 -2.51 10.58 -5.66
N GLU A 44 -2.28 10.12 -6.90
CA GLU A 44 -1.05 9.42 -7.29
C GLU A 44 0.19 10.29 -7.10
N LEU A 45 0.13 11.57 -7.50
CA LEU A 45 1.22 12.52 -7.27
C LEU A 45 1.43 12.77 -5.78
N TYR A 46 0.37 12.92 -5.00
CA TYR A 46 0.46 13.06 -3.54
C TYR A 46 1.12 11.83 -2.91
N GLN A 47 0.70 10.62 -3.24
CA GLN A 47 1.31 9.40 -2.73
C GLN A 47 2.79 9.26 -3.12
N ARG A 48 3.15 9.66 -4.34
CA ARG A 48 4.54 9.63 -4.82
C ARG A 48 5.42 10.69 -4.16
N LEU A 49 4.89 11.89 -3.92
CA LEU A 49 5.65 13.00 -3.35
C LEU A 49 5.69 12.98 -1.82
N SER A 50 4.67 12.42 -1.16
CA SER A 50 4.61 12.29 0.30
C SER A 50 5.45 11.14 0.86
N GLY A 51 5.96 10.25 0.00
CA GLY A 51 6.70 9.06 0.43
C GLY A 51 5.81 7.99 1.11
N GLU A 52 4.50 8.19 1.20
CA GLU A 52 3.57 7.24 1.84
C GLU A 52 3.60 5.86 1.19
N ARG A 53 3.81 5.79 -0.13
CA ARG A 53 3.94 4.51 -0.84
C ARG A 53 5.20 3.74 -0.42
N GLU A 54 6.32 4.42 -0.29
CA GLU A 54 7.57 3.81 0.20
C GLU A 54 7.45 3.43 1.68
N LEU A 55 6.81 4.28 2.49
CA LEU A 55 6.57 3.99 3.91
C LEU A 55 5.67 2.77 4.11
N ALA A 56 4.59 2.65 3.35
CA ALA A 56 3.71 1.48 3.35
C ALA A 56 4.46 0.21 2.90
N ALA A 57 5.28 0.30 1.85
CA ALA A 57 6.10 -0.81 1.38
C ALA A 57 7.11 -1.26 2.44
N MET A 58 7.81 -0.32 3.09
CA MET A 58 8.76 -0.62 4.17
C MET A 58 8.06 -1.28 5.38
N ARG A 59 6.86 -0.83 5.76
CA ARG A 59 6.06 -1.47 6.82
C ARG A 59 5.67 -2.89 6.45
N ALA A 60 5.18 -3.10 5.23
CA ALA A 60 4.79 -4.41 4.74
C ALA A 60 5.98 -5.39 4.71
N GLU A 61 7.16 -4.92 4.28
CA GLU A 61 8.40 -5.71 4.29
C GLU A 61 8.79 -6.15 5.71
N THR A 62 8.75 -5.23 6.69
CA THR A 62 9.02 -5.53 8.10
C THR A 62 8.09 -6.61 8.64
N ILE A 63 6.79 -6.49 8.39
CA ILE A 63 5.79 -7.49 8.80
C ILE A 63 6.06 -8.84 8.13
N ALA A 64 6.33 -8.85 6.82
CA ALA A 64 6.62 -10.06 6.07
C ALA A 64 7.87 -10.80 6.60
N ASN A 65 8.92 -10.05 6.97
CA ASN A 65 10.14 -10.62 7.54
C ASN A 65 9.90 -11.25 8.92
N ILE A 66 9.12 -10.58 9.78
CA ILE A 66 8.71 -11.13 11.09
C ILE A 66 7.89 -12.41 10.87
N ALA A 67 6.89 -12.37 9.99
CA ALA A 67 6.06 -13.54 9.70
C ALA A 67 6.88 -14.71 9.15
N LYS A 68 7.87 -14.43 8.29
CA LYS A 68 8.81 -15.43 7.78
C LYS A 68 9.65 -16.05 8.89
N PHE A 69 10.13 -15.24 9.84
CA PHE A 69 10.86 -15.74 11.00
C PHE A 69 9.98 -16.65 11.87
N VAL A 70 8.76 -16.23 12.19
CA VAL A 70 7.80 -17.04 12.97
C VAL A 70 7.54 -18.38 12.27
N LYS A 71 7.30 -18.34 10.96
CA LYS A 71 7.07 -19.56 10.16
C LYS A 71 8.28 -20.49 10.13
N GLY A 72 9.49 -19.93 10.05
CA GLY A 72 10.74 -20.70 10.05
C GLY A 72 11.14 -21.23 11.43
N ASN A 73 10.65 -20.62 12.51
CA ASN A 73 11.00 -20.94 13.89
C ASN A 73 9.74 -21.17 14.74
N PRO A 74 8.94 -22.22 14.48
CA PRO A 74 7.67 -22.46 15.15
C PRO A 74 7.80 -22.74 16.66
N LYS A 75 9.02 -23.05 17.14
CA LYS A 75 9.34 -23.26 18.56
C LYS A 75 10.13 -22.10 19.17
N ALA A 76 10.22 -20.96 18.49
CA ALA A 76 10.91 -19.79 19.02
C ALA A 76 10.32 -19.39 20.37
N THR A 77 11.20 -19.16 21.33
CA THR A 77 10.83 -18.61 22.63
C THR A 77 10.33 -17.17 22.47
N LYS A 78 9.59 -16.68 23.47
CA LYS A 78 9.13 -15.29 23.50
C LYS A 78 10.29 -14.29 23.40
N GLN A 79 11.45 -14.61 24.00
CA GLN A 79 12.64 -13.78 23.93
C GLN A 79 13.23 -13.72 22.52
N GLU A 80 13.31 -14.86 21.81
CA GLU A 80 13.79 -14.90 20.43
C GLU A 80 12.86 -14.14 19.48
N LEU A 81 11.54 -14.27 19.67
CA LEU A 81 10.54 -13.49 18.93
C LEU A 81 10.68 -11.99 19.18
N GLN A 82 10.79 -11.57 20.44
CA GLN A 82 10.99 -10.16 20.80
C GLN A 82 12.27 -9.60 20.20
N LYS A 83 13.36 -10.38 20.22
CA LYS A 83 14.63 -9.98 19.64
C LYS A 83 14.53 -9.78 18.14
N GLU A 84 13.86 -10.68 17.42
CA GLU A 84 13.68 -10.53 15.97
C GLU A 84 12.76 -9.34 15.65
N VAL A 85 11.65 -9.17 16.38
CA VAL A 85 10.76 -8.02 16.18
C VAL A 85 11.50 -6.70 16.41
N ALA A 86 12.26 -6.58 17.50
CA ALA A 86 13.04 -5.38 17.79
C ALA A 86 14.09 -5.08 16.71
N LYS A 87 14.76 -6.12 16.20
CA LYS A 87 15.70 -6.00 15.09
C LYS A 87 15.01 -5.51 13.80
N GLN A 88 13.85 -6.06 13.46
CA GLN A 88 13.10 -5.68 12.25
C GLN A 88 12.55 -4.25 12.35
N ILE A 89 12.13 -3.81 13.54
CA ILE A 89 11.72 -2.41 13.81
C ILE A 89 12.92 -1.46 13.68
N TRP A 90 14.09 -1.83 14.21
CA TRP A 90 15.31 -1.02 14.07
C TRP A 90 15.74 -0.89 12.60
N LEU A 91 15.66 -1.98 11.83
CA LEU A 91 15.93 -1.93 10.39
C LEU A 91 14.91 -1.04 9.66
N PHE A 92 13.64 -1.08 10.06
CA PHE A 92 12.62 -0.20 9.53
C PHE A 92 12.94 1.28 9.80
N SER A 93 13.28 1.64 11.04
CA SER A 93 13.60 3.04 11.37
C SER A 93 14.78 3.57 10.56
N GLN A 94 15.82 2.75 10.38
CA GLN A 94 16.98 3.08 9.55
C GLN A 94 16.64 3.31 8.07
N LYS A 95 15.62 2.62 7.55
CA LYS A 95 15.15 2.85 6.17
C LYS A 95 14.30 4.11 6.07
N VAL A 96 13.45 4.37 7.07
CA VAL A 96 12.64 5.60 7.15
C VAL A 96 13.52 6.85 7.27
N GLU A 97 14.61 6.79 8.04
CA GLU A 97 15.57 7.91 8.16
C GLU A 97 16.32 8.22 6.85
N LYS A 98 16.35 7.28 5.90
CA LYS A 98 17.06 7.41 4.61
C LYS A 98 16.13 7.74 3.45
N MET A 99 14.83 7.80 3.70
CA MET A 99 13.80 8.21 2.75
C MET A 99 13.75 9.75 2.70
#